data_AF-A0A6L8L464-F1
#
_entry.id   AF-A0A6L8L464-F1
#
_cell.length_a   1.000
_cell.length_b   1.000
_cell.length_c   1.000
_cell.angle_alpha   90.00
_cell.angle_beta   90.00
_cell.angle_gamma   90.00
#
_symmetry.space_group_name_H-M   'P 1'
#
loop_
_entity.id
_entity.type
_entity.pdbx_description
1 polymer ?
#
loop_
_entity_poly.entity_id
_entity_poly.type
_entity_poly.pdbx_seq_one_letter_code
_entity_poly.pdbx_strand_id
1 'polypeptide(L)'
;MVITDPVIIDTNIFIDLLNGVPDARRVLDTHIDIALAAITYAEVASGCTPAESGMFEAFLAAGKSAGTVQMIHTDDAIIKLAANFNKNPKTGRGYGKKQLADSIIGATAVMSGRTLLTRNAPDFKGAVVKTPYQGQLVDTPQADGTVKKVWVPKVSAPAPVAATTTVLPVTPAPAAPAKLA
;
A
#
# COMPACT_ATOMS: atom_id res chain seq x y z
N MET A 1 -12.18 -4.31 -8.45
CA MET A 1 -11.31 -5.40 -8.94
C MET A 1 -10.70 -6.06 -7.72
N VAL A 2 -10.78 -7.39 -7.64
CA VAL A 2 -10.18 -8.17 -6.55
C VAL A 2 -8.78 -8.62 -7.00
N ILE A 3 -7.80 -8.50 -6.13
CA ILE A 3 -6.41 -8.90 -6.35
C ILE A 3 -6.15 -10.13 -5.48
N THR A 4 -5.79 -11.23 -6.14
CA THR A 4 -5.57 -12.53 -5.49
C THR A 4 -4.10 -12.83 -5.22
N ASP A 5 -3.19 -11.97 -5.67
CA ASP A 5 -1.76 -12.13 -5.41
C ASP A 5 -1.48 -12.13 -3.90
N PRO A 6 -0.74 -13.11 -3.36
CA PRO A 6 -0.33 -13.11 -1.96
C PRO A 6 0.57 -11.91 -1.64
N VAL A 7 0.13 -11.11 -0.68
CA VAL A 7 0.85 -9.91 -0.24
C VAL A 7 1.19 -9.94 1.23
N ILE A 8 2.22 -9.19 1.61
CA ILE A 8 2.50 -8.83 2.98
C ILE A 8 2.50 -7.31 3.10
N ILE A 9 1.84 -6.81 4.13
CA ILE A 9 1.58 -5.38 4.30
C ILE A 9 2.57 -4.80 5.29
N ASP A 10 3.24 -3.72 4.89
CA ASP A 10 4.14 -2.96 5.74
C ASP A 10 3.37 -2.07 6.74
N THR A 11 4.04 -1.69 7.84
CA THR A 11 3.49 -0.93 8.98
C THR A 11 2.85 0.39 8.54
N ASN A 12 3.45 1.12 7.59
CA ASN A 12 2.92 2.40 7.15
C ASN A 12 1.52 2.32 6.52
N ILE A 13 1.15 1.21 5.88
CA ILE A 13 -0.18 1.08 5.26
C ILE A 13 -1.26 0.95 6.35
N PHE A 14 -0.99 0.21 7.43
CA PHE A 14 -1.91 0.13 8.57
C PHE A 14 -2.01 1.46 9.32
N ILE A 15 -0.89 2.13 9.54
CA ILE A 15 -0.90 3.47 10.15
C ILE A 15 -1.70 4.45 9.30
N ASP A 16 -1.57 4.41 7.98
CA ASP A 16 -2.34 5.24 7.07
C ASP A 16 -3.85 4.92 7.14
N LEU A 17 -4.21 3.63 7.23
CA LEU A 17 -5.60 3.21 7.42
C LEU A 17 -6.19 3.84 8.69
N LEU A 18 -5.47 3.75 9.82
CA LEU A 18 -5.92 4.31 11.10
C LEU A 18 -6.04 5.84 11.05
N ASN A 19 -5.18 6.50 10.26
CA ASN A 19 -5.27 7.93 9.98
C ASN A 19 -6.35 8.31 8.95
N GLY A 20 -7.15 7.35 8.46
CA GLY A 20 -8.25 7.59 7.53
C GLY A 20 -7.82 7.85 6.08
N VAL A 21 -6.62 7.39 5.67
CA VAL A 21 -6.14 7.54 4.29
C VAL A 21 -6.94 6.63 3.34
N PRO A 22 -7.66 7.18 2.34
CA PRO A 22 -8.51 6.38 1.46
C PRO A 22 -7.73 5.36 0.61
N ASP A 23 -6.50 5.68 0.22
CA ASP A 23 -5.67 4.80 -0.60
C ASP A 23 -5.25 3.54 0.17
N ALA A 24 -4.93 3.68 1.46
CA ALA A 24 -4.64 2.55 2.34
C ALA A 24 -5.84 1.62 2.49
N ARG A 25 -7.04 2.20 2.70
CA ARG A 25 -8.30 1.44 2.73
C ARG A 25 -8.52 0.66 1.43
N ARG A 26 -8.31 1.31 0.28
CA ARG A 26 -8.43 0.65 -1.03
C ARG A 26 -7.48 -0.53 -1.17
N VAL A 27 -6.24 -0.42 -0.69
CA VAL A 27 -5.29 -1.55 -0.73
C VAL A 27 -5.82 -2.74 0.05
N LEU A 28 -6.25 -2.52 1.30
CA LEU A 28 -6.74 -3.60 2.16
C LEU A 28 -8.07 -4.20 1.69
N ASP A 29 -8.91 -3.43 1.00
CA ASP A 29 -10.18 -3.91 0.44
C ASP A 29 -10.03 -4.71 -0.85
N THR A 30 -8.96 -4.44 -1.60
CA THR A 30 -8.77 -5.05 -2.92
C THR A 30 -7.98 -6.35 -2.85
N HIS A 31 -7.17 -6.58 -1.81
CA HIS A 31 -6.38 -7.80 -1.64
C HIS A 31 -7.10 -8.81 -0.75
N ILE A 32 -7.15 -10.07 -1.18
CA ILE A 32 -7.84 -11.15 -0.43
C ILE A 32 -6.90 -12.15 0.23
N ASP A 33 -5.60 -12.12 -0.07
CA ASP A 33 -4.58 -12.92 0.63
C ASP A 33 -3.52 -11.99 1.24
N ILE A 34 -3.87 -11.47 2.41
CA ILE A 34 -3.08 -10.51 3.17
C ILE A 34 -2.29 -11.23 4.27
N ALA A 35 -0.99 -11.00 4.32
CA ALA A 35 -0.16 -11.34 5.47
C ALA A 35 0.29 -10.09 6.23
N LEU A 36 0.51 -10.29 7.52
CA LEU A 36 1.09 -9.34 8.45
C LEU A 36 2.28 -10.01 9.15
N ALA A 37 3.46 -9.38 9.16
CA ALA A 37 4.54 -9.85 10.02
C ALA A 37 4.21 -9.55 11.49
N ALA A 38 4.56 -10.45 12.43
CA ALA A 38 4.34 -10.20 13.85
C ALA A 38 5.02 -8.92 14.37
N ILE A 39 6.12 -8.48 13.75
CA ILE A 39 6.75 -7.19 14.08
C ILE A 39 5.88 -6.01 13.65
N THR A 40 5.21 -6.08 12.50
CA THR A 40 4.25 -5.07 12.03
C THR A 40 3.08 -4.93 13.00
N TYR A 41 2.57 -6.05 13.54
CA TYR A 41 1.57 -6.01 14.61
C TYR A 41 2.07 -5.20 15.81
N ALA A 42 3.28 -5.52 16.31
CA ALA A 42 3.84 -4.87 17.48
C ALA A 42 4.03 -3.35 17.27
N GLU A 43 4.49 -2.95 16.08
CA GLU A 43 4.64 -1.54 15.74
C GLU A 43 3.29 -0.81 15.69
N VAL A 44 2.30 -1.35 14.97
CA VAL A 44 0.96 -0.75 14.87
C VAL A 44 0.30 -0.66 16.24
N ALA A 45 0.21 -1.79 16.96
CA ALA A 45 -0.46 -1.86 18.25
C ALA A 45 0.18 -0.94 19.29
N SER A 46 1.51 -0.79 19.29
CA SER A 46 2.21 0.11 20.22
C SER A 46 1.92 1.60 19.98
N GLY A 47 1.55 1.97 18.75
CA GLY A 47 1.20 3.35 18.37
C GLY A 47 -0.29 3.67 18.47
N CYS A 48 -1.14 2.69 18.72
CA CYS A 48 -2.58 2.85 18.76
C CYS A 48 -3.08 3.40 20.10
N THR A 49 -4.08 4.27 20.05
CA THR A 49 -5.01 4.48 21.17
C THR A 49 -5.84 3.22 21.44
N PRO A 50 -6.53 3.10 22.59
CA PRO A 50 -7.38 1.94 22.86
C PRO A 50 -8.48 1.71 21.82
N ALA A 51 -9.06 2.77 21.27
CA ALA A 51 -10.06 2.68 20.21
C ALA A 51 -9.46 2.17 18.89
N GLU A 52 -8.30 2.68 18.49
CA GLU A 52 -7.58 2.24 17.28
C GLU A 52 -7.11 0.79 17.40
N SER A 53 -6.62 0.39 18.57
CA SER A 53 -6.25 -0.99 18.85
C SER A 53 -7.47 -1.91 18.72
N GLY A 54 -8.63 -1.52 19.27
CA GLY A 54 -9.87 -2.26 19.08
C GLY A 54 -10.29 -2.41 17.62
N MET A 55 -10.14 -1.37 16.80
CA MET A 55 -10.41 -1.43 15.36
C MET A 55 -9.42 -2.35 14.63
N PHE A 56 -8.14 -2.27 14.97
CA PHE A 56 -7.08 -3.10 14.37
C PHE A 56 -7.30 -4.58 14.71
N GLU A 57 -7.57 -4.92 15.97
CA GLU A 57 -7.89 -6.29 16.39
C GLU A 57 -9.15 -6.83 15.70
N ALA A 58 -10.19 -6.02 15.58
CA ALA A 58 -11.42 -6.42 14.88
C ALA A 58 -11.15 -6.73 13.40
N PHE A 59 -10.32 -5.93 12.72
CA PHE A 59 -9.89 -6.19 11.36
C PHE A 59 -9.14 -7.53 11.24
N LEU A 60 -8.15 -7.77 12.11
CA LEU A 60 -7.37 -9.01 12.11
C LEU A 60 -8.24 -10.23 12.41
N ALA A 61 -9.14 -10.13 13.39
CA ALA A 61 -10.05 -11.20 13.75
C ALA A 61 -11.01 -11.54 12.61
N ALA A 62 -11.64 -10.53 12.00
CA ALA A 62 -12.54 -10.72 10.87
C ALA A 62 -11.82 -11.34 9.66
N GLY A 63 -10.64 -10.83 9.31
CA GLY A 63 -9.84 -11.37 8.21
C GLY A 63 -9.34 -12.79 8.46
N LYS A 64 -8.95 -13.11 9.70
CA LYS A 64 -8.57 -14.48 10.08
C LYS A 64 -9.74 -15.44 9.99
N SER A 65 -10.93 -15.04 10.48
CA SER A 65 -12.15 -15.85 10.36
C SER A 65 -12.57 -16.06 8.90
N ALA A 66 -12.33 -15.07 8.03
CA ALA A 66 -12.59 -15.18 6.59
C ALA A 66 -11.49 -15.91 5.81
N GLY A 67 -10.36 -16.24 6.44
CA GLY A 67 -9.19 -16.83 5.77
C GLY A 67 -8.47 -15.87 4.82
N THR A 68 -8.72 -14.56 4.93
CA THR A 68 -8.15 -13.53 4.05
C THR A 68 -6.96 -12.80 4.68
N VAL A 69 -6.80 -12.90 6.00
CA VAL A 69 -5.69 -12.29 6.75
C VAL A 69 -4.98 -13.35 7.58
N GLN A 70 -3.66 -13.37 7.52
CA GLN A 70 -2.82 -14.22 8.36
C GLN A 70 -1.67 -13.46 8.99
N MET A 71 -1.31 -13.84 10.21
CA MET A 71 -0.13 -13.33 10.89
C MET A 71 1.02 -14.33 10.73
N ILE A 72 2.17 -13.86 10.30
CA ILE A 72 3.38 -14.66 10.15
C ILE A 72 4.34 -14.29 11.29
N HIS A 73 4.62 -15.26 12.15
CA HIS A 73 5.57 -15.11 13.24
C HIS A 73 7.02 -15.23 12.75
N THR A 74 7.90 -14.47 13.37
CA THR A 74 9.34 -14.56 13.11
C THR A 74 9.86 -15.91 13.59
N ASP A 75 10.58 -16.60 12.72
CA ASP A 75 11.30 -17.83 13.02
C ASP A 75 12.81 -17.68 12.76
N ASP A 76 13.55 -18.78 12.96
CA ASP A 76 14.99 -18.85 12.73
C ASP A 76 15.41 -18.50 11.30
N ALA A 77 14.62 -18.88 10.29
CA ALA A 77 14.95 -18.62 8.89
C ALA A 77 14.76 -17.14 8.57
N ILE A 78 13.63 -16.57 9.01
CA ILE A 78 13.29 -15.15 8.86
C ILE A 78 14.35 -14.29 9.54
N ILE A 79 14.72 -14.59 10.80
CA ILE A 79 15.65 -13.72 11.54
C ILE A 79 17.07 -13.79 10.97
N LYS A 80 17.53 -14.94 10.47
CA LYS A 80 18.83 -15.07 9.81
C LYS A 80 18.86 -14.28 8.50
N LEU A 81 17.79 -14.35 7.71
CA LEU A 81 17.67 -13.57 6.47
C LEU A 81 17.58 -12.06 6.77
N ALA A 82 16.80 -11.66 7.76
CA ALA A 82 16.68 -10.27 8.20
C ALA A 82 18.03 -9.72 8.66
N ALA A 83 18.80 -10.50 9.41
CA ALA A 83 20.15 -10.10 9.81
C ALA A 83 21.07 -9.87 8.60
N ASN A 84 20.91 -10.65 7.53
CA ASN A 84 21.65 -10.42 6.28
C ASN A 84 21.17 -9.18 5.53
N PHE A 85 19.85 -8.91 5.46
CA PHE A 85 19.30 -7.69 4.86
C PHE A 85 19.75 -6.43 5.59
N ASN A 86 19.90 -6.51 6.91
CA ASN A 86 20.37 -5.42 7.73
C ASN A 86 21.91 -5.21 7.65
N LYS A 87 22.68 -6.04 6.93
CA LYS A 87 24.14 -5.84 6.81
C LYS A 87 24.47 -4.71 5.86
N ASN A 88 25.31 -3.78 6.33
CA ASN A 88 25.96 -2.78 5.51
C ASN A 88 27.17 -3.39 4.81
N PRO A 89 27.19 -3.49 3.46
CA PRO A 89 28.28 -4.12 2.74
C PRO A 89 29.59 -3.33 2.83
N LYS A 90 29.54 -2.02 3.12
CA LYS A 90 30.74 -1.18 3.26
C LYS A 90 31.48 -1.42 4.57
N THR A 91 30.75 -1.74 5.64
CA THR A 91 31.33 -1.84 7.00
C THR A 91 31.32 -3.26 7.55
N GLY A 92 30.54 -4.17 6.94
CA GLY A 92 30.30 -5.53 7.45
C GLY A 92 29.45 -5.58 8.72
N ARG A 93 28.98 -4.44 9.24
CA ARG A 93 28.12 -4.31 10.43
C ARG A 93 26.67 -4.05 10.01
N GLY A 94 25.73 -4.09 10.96
CA GLY A 94 24.33 -3.75 10.69
C GLY A 94 24.12 -2.27 10.34
N TYR A 95 23.10 -1.92 9.55
CA TYR A 95 22.67 -0.53 9.32
C TYR A 95 22.10 0.13 10.59
N GLY A 96 21.72 -0.67 11.58
CA GLY A 96 21.30 -0.22 12.90
C GLY A 96 20.02 -0.90 13.38
N LYS A 97 19.58 -0.55 14.59
CA LYS A 97 18.34 -1.09 15.17
C LYS A 97 17.09 -0.60 14.43
N LYS A 98 17.11 0.63 13.91
CA LYS A 98 15.99 1.24 13.19
C LYS A 98 15.59 0.44 11.94
N GLN A 99 16.57 -0.06 11.19
CA GLN A 99 16.34 -0.82 9.96
C GLN A 99 16.11 -2.32 10.20
N LEU A 100 16.21 -2.78 11.46
CA LEU A 100 16.02 -4.20 11.77
C LEU A 100 14.56 -4.62 11.60
N ALA A 101 13.59 -3.78 11.98
CA ALA A 101 12.17 -4.07 11.79
C ALA A 101 11.83 -4.23 10.31
N ASP A 102 12.22 -3.26 9.46
CA ASP A 102 12.05 -3.35 8.00
C ASP A 102 12.73 -4.59 7.41
N SER A 103 13.92 -4.92 7.92
CA SER A 103 14.64 -6.13 7.49
C SER A 103 13.90 -7.41 7.87
N ILE A 104 13.23 -7.44 9.02
CA ILE A 104 12.39 -8.58 9.44
C ILE A 104 11.18 -8.67 8.52
N ILE A 105 10.45 -7.58 8.28
CA ILE A 105 9.26 -7.59 7.39
C ILE A 105 9.66 -8.03 5.97
N GLY A 106 10.75 -7.49 5.43
CA GLY A 106 11.28 -7.88 4.12
C GLY A 106 11.70 -9.34 4.06
N ALA A 107 12.35 -9.86 5.11
CA ALA A 107 12.70 -11.28 5.20
C ALA A 107 11.44 -12.17 5.31
N THR A 108 10.43 -11.76 6.06
CA THR A 108 9.14 -12.45 6.14
C THR A 108 8.47 -12.50 4.76
N ALA A 109 8.51 -11.41 3.99
CA ALA A 109 8.00 -11.37 2.62
C ALA A 109 8.65 -12.43 1.74
N VAL A 110 9.99 -12.47 1.75
CA VAL A 110 10.77 -13.42 0.95
C VAL A 110 10.51 -14.86 1.39
N MET A 111 10.53 -15.12 2.70
CA MET A 111 10.36 -16.48 3.22
C MET A 111 8.96 -17.04 3.02
N SER A 112 7.95 -16.16 2.92
CA SER A 112 6.57 -16.55 2.67
C SER A 112 6.16 -16.48 1.18
N GLY A 113 7.07 -16.07 0.29
CA GLY A 113 6.80 -15.96 -1.15
C GLY A 113 5.80 -14.84 -1.50
N ARG A 114 5.76 -13.77 -0.69
CA ARG A 114 4.77 -12.68 -0.81
C ARG A 114 5.38 -11.40 -1.36
N THR A 115 4.57 -10.64 -2.10
CA THR A 115 4.96 -9.28 -2.50
C THR A 115 4.75 -8.34 -1.32
N LEU A 116 5.78 -7.56 -0.99
CA LEU A 116 5.70 -6.55 0.07
C LEU A 116 5.06 -5.27 -0.46
N LEU A 117 3.97 -4.83 0.19
CA LEU A 117 3.33 -3.55 -0.11
C LEU A 117 3.76 -2.49 0.89
N THR A 118 4.36 -1.41 0.40
CA THR A 118 4.89 -0.31 1.24
C THR A 118 4.93 1.02 0.49
N ARG A 119 4.87 2.13 1.23
CA ARG A 119 5.24 3.45 0.71
C ARG A 119 6.75 3.69 0.62
N ASN A 120 7.55 2.94 1.38
CA ASN A 120 8.98 3.20 1.58
C ASN A 120 9.85 2.16 0.86
N ALA A 121 9.61 1.94 -0.44
CA ALA A 121 10.29 0.89 -1.20
C ALA A 121 11.84 0.88 -1.09
N PRO A 122 12.55 2.02 -1.00
CA PRO A 122 14.01 2.04 -0.82
C PRO A 122 14.52 1.38 0.47
N ASP A 123 13.69 1.24 1.49
CA ASP A 123 14.09 0.69 2.80
C ASP A 123 14.16 -0.85 2.78
N PHE A 124 13.49 -1.49 1.82
CA PHE A 124 13.35 -2.94 1.70
C PHE A 124 14.30 -3.53 0.66
N LYS A 125 15.42 -4.05 1.14
CA LYS A 125 16.43 -4.71 0.30
C LYS A 125 16.13 -6.19 0.17
N GLY A 126 16.19 -6.72 -1.05
CA GLY A 126 16.09 -8.16 -1.32
C GLY A 126 14.67 -8.74 -1.36
N ALA A 127 13.65 -7.97 -0.97
CA ALA A 127 12.24 -8.35 -1.16
C ALA A 127 11.70 -7.85 -2.51
N VAL A 128 10.67 -8.53 -3.02
CA VAL A 128 9.86 -8.00 -4.13
C VAL A 128 8.89 -6.98 -3.56
N VAL A 129 9.01 -5.73 -3.97
CA VAL A 129 8.27 -4.60 -3.39
C VAL A 129 7.38 -3.94 -4.43
N LYS A 130 6.15 -3.61 -4.04
CA LYS A 130 5.26 -2.72 -4.80
C LYS A 130 4.83 -1.54 -3.93
N THR A 131 4.76 -0.36 -4.53
CA THR A 131 4.24 0.85 -3.90
C THR A 131 2.84 1.13 -4.43
N PRO A 132 1.78 0.77 -3.69
CA PRO A 132 0.41 0.78 -4.21
C PRO A 132 -0.16 2.20 -4.38
N TYR A 133 0.37 3.17 -3.64
CA TYR A 133 -0.01 4.58 -3.72
C TYR A 133 1.15 5.46 -3.27
N GLN A 134 1.14 6.73 -3.69
CA GLN A 134 2.15 7.74 -3.33
C GLN A 134 1.47 9.02 -2.87
N GLY A 135 2.09 9.70 -1.92
CA GLY A 135 1.59 10.94 -1.34
C GLY A 135 2.38 11.30 -0.08
N GLN A 136 1.88 12.28 0.65
CA GLN A 136 2.53 12.78 1.86
C GLN A 136 1.49 13.27 2.86
N LEU A 137 1.79 13.12 4.15
CA LEU A 137 1.06 13.78 5.22
C LEU A 137 1.58 15.23 5.31
N VAL A 138 0.67 16.19 5.16
CA VAL A 138 0.95 17.62 5.24
C VAL A 138 0.32 18.18 6.49
N ASP A 139 1.12 18.91 7.27
CA ASP A 139 0.66 19.64 8.44
C ASP A 139 -0.31 20.75 8.01
N THR A 140 -1.57 20.60 8.39
CA THR A 140 -2.66 21.51 8.00
C THR A 140 -3.21 22.20 9.26
N PRO A 141 -3.10 23.53 9.36
CA PRO A 141 -3.65 24.29 10.47
C PRO A 141 -5.17 24.10 10.58
N GLN A 142 -5.66 23.97 11.82
CA GLN A 142 -7.07 23.89 12.15
C GLN A 142 -7.57 25.22 12.72
N ALA A 143 -8.88 25.43 12.70
CA ALA A 143 -9.51 26.66 13.19
C ALA A 143 -9.32 26.88 14.70
N ASP A 144 -9.04 25.83 15.46
CA ASP A 144 -8.76 25.86 16.90
C ASP A 144 -7.27 26.13 17.24
N GLY A 145 -6.43 26.39 16.22
CA GLY A 145 -5.00 26.62 16.38
C GLY A 145 -4.15 25.35 16.45
N THR A 146 -4.75 24.16 16.39
CA THR A 146 -4.01 22.90 16.31
C THR A 146 -3.54 22.61 14.88
N VAL A 147 -2.57 21.70 14.75
CA VAL A 147 -2.09 21.22 13.44
C VAL A 147 -2.51 19.77 13.27
N LYS A 148 -3.20 19.47 12.17
CA LYS A 148 -3.59 18.12 11.80
C LYS A 148 -2.83 17.67 10.57
N LYS A 149 -2.29 16.45 10.60
CA LYS A 149 -1.71 15.82 9.41
C LYS A 149 -2.81 15.37 8.46
N VAL A 150 -2.80 15.91 7.24
CA VAL A 150 -3.76 15.57 6.18
C VAL A 150 -3.00 14.88 5.05
N TRP A 151 -3.52 13.74 4.60
CA TRP A 151 -2.96 13.04 3.44
C TRP A 151 -3.23 13.80 2.16
N VAL A 152 -2.17 14.07 1.40
CA VAL A 152 -2.21 14.67 0.07
C VAL A 152 -1.64 13.65 -0.91
N PRO A 153 -2.45 13.09 -1.83
CA PRO A 153 -1.96 12.15 -2.84
C PRO A 153 -1.00 12.85 -3.79
N LYS A 154 0.06 12.14 -4.18
CA LYS A 154 0.96 12.60 -5.24
C LYS A 154 0.28 12.33 -6.56
N VAL A 155 -0.43 13.33 -7.09
CA VAL A 155 -1.06 13.23 -8.41
C VAL A 155 0.06 13.11 -9.45
N SER A 156 0.17 11.96 -10.12
CA SER A 156 0.97 11.88 -11.34
C SER A 156 0.32 12.79 -12.38
N ALA A 157 1.11 13.60 -13.09
CA ALA A 157 0.61 14.39 -14.21
C ALA A 157 -0.26 13.49 -15.12
N PRO A 158 -1.43 13.98 -15.60
CA PRO A 158 -2.27 13.16 -16.47
C PRO A 158 -1.43 12.69 -17.66
N ALA A 159 -1.48 11.38 -17.94
CA ALA A 159 -0.94 10.84 -19.18
C ALA A 159 -1.52 11.67 -20.34
N PRO A 160 -0.73 12.05 -21.37
CA PRO A 160 -1.26 12.79 -22.49
C PRO A 160 -2.44 12.00 -23.05
N VAL A 161 -3.63 12.59 -22.96
CA VAL A 161 -4.84 12.00 -23.51
C VAL A 161 -4.57 11.85 -25.00
N ALA A 162 -4.42 10.61 -25.47
CA ALA A 162 -4.29 10.36 -26.89
C ALA A 162 -5.51 11.01 -27.56
N ALA A 163 -5.26 12.02 -28.39
CA ALA A 163 -6.28 12.74 -29.11
C ALA A 163 -7.10 11.72 -29.91
N THR A 164 -8.30 11.42 -29.43
CA THR A 164 -9.24 10.60 -30.18
C THR A 164 -9.77 11.54 -31.26
N THR A 165 -9.25 11.39 -32.48
CA THR A 165 -9.79 12.05 -33.66
C THR A 165 -11.23 11.60 -33.83
N THR A 166 -12.17 12.39 -33.32
CA THR A 166 -13.60 12.23 -33.62
C THR A 166 -13.79 12.63 -35.08
N VAL A 167 -13.86 11.65 -35.97
CA VAL A 167 -14.34 11.86 -37.33
C VAL A 167 -15.83 12.16 -37.24
N LEU A 168 -16.21 13.41 -37.49
CA LEU A 168 -17.60 13.82 -37.60
C LEU A 168 -18.27 13.07 -38.77
N PRO A 169 -19.49 12.54 -38.61
CA PRO A 169 -20.22 11.96 -39.72
C PRO A 169 -20.59 13.05 -40.73
N VAL A 170 -20.23 12.84 -41.99
CA VAL A 170 -20.61 13.69 -43.12
C VAL A 170 -22.09 13.42 -43.43
N THR A 171 -22.94 14.41 -43.24
CA THR A 171 -24.36 14.33 -43.60
C THR A 171 -24.51 14.24 -45.13
N PRO A 172 -25.25 13.27 -45.69
CA PRO A 172 -25.51 13.24 -47.12
C PRO A 172 -26.45 14.38 -47.53
N ALA A 173 -26.14 14.99 -48.68
CA ALA A 173 -26.91 16.08 -49.28
C ALA A 173 -28.34 15.63 -49.66
N PRO A 174 -29.36 16.49 -49.54
CA PRO A 174 -30.73 16.16 -49.93
C PRO A 174 -30.88 16.02 -51.46
N ALA A 175 -31.56 14.96 -51.87
CA ALA A 175 -31.90 14.68 -53.27
C ALA A 175 -32.83 15.75 -53.86
N ALA A 176 -32.55 16.15 -55.10
CA ALA A 176 -33.36 17.10 -55.85
C ALA A 176 -34.77 16.53 -56.15
N PRO A 177 -35.83 17.36 -56.10
CA PRO A 177 -37.18 16.90 -56.41
C PRO A 177 -37.35 16.69 -57.92
N ALA A 178 -37.84 15.50 -58.27
CA ALA A 178 -38.30 15.16 -59.61
C ALA A 178 -39.50 16.04 -59.99
N LYS A 179 -39.42 16.74 -61.13
CA LYS A 179 -40.60 17.30 -61.79
C LYS A 179 -41.15 16.26 -62.78
N LEU A 180 -42.35 15.77 -62.47
CA LEU A 180 -43.28 15.16 -63.42
C LEU A 180 -43.82 16.25 -64.38
N ALA A 181 -43.99 15.85 -65.64
CA ALA A 181 -44.84 16.38 -66.72
C ALA A 181 -45.07 17.91 -66.79
#